data_AF-A0A9X3EBJ5-F1
#
_entry.id   AF-A0A9X3EBJ5-F1
#
_cell.length_a   1.000
_cell.length_b   1.000
_cell.length_c   1.000
_cell.angle_alpha   90.00
_cell.angle_beta   90.00
_cell.angle_gamma   90.00
#
_symmetry.space_group_name_H-M   'P 1'
#
loop_
_entity.id
_entity.type
_entity.pdbx_description
1 polymer ?
#
loop_
_entity_poly.entity_id
_entity_poly.type
_entity_poly.pdbx_seq_one_letter_code
_entity_poly.pdbx_strand_id
1 'polypeptide(L)' 'MFDKTDLVRLISVTMPFGKFQGRVIMDLPEEYLLWFRHKGFPDGELGQLMALALEIRINGLEDILTPLRASTQPQTTNRH' A
#
# COMPACT_ATOMS: atom_id res chain seq x y z
N MET A 1 13.90 8.76 -2.67
CA MET A 1 14.42 8.04 -1.49
C MET A 1 13.18 7.69 -0.69
N PHE A 2 12.91 6.40 -0.48
CA PHE A 2 11.72 5.96 0.24
C PHE A 2 11.97 6.05 1.74
N ASP A 3 11.09 6.72 2.47
CA ASP A 3 11.18 6.90 3.92
C ASP A 3 10.16 6.03 4.65
N LYS A 4 10.34 5.85 5.97
CA LYS A 4 9.36 5.11 6.80
C LYS A 4 7.94 5.68 6.68
N THR A 5 7.82 6.96 6.42
CA THR A 5 6.54 7.65 6.19
C THR A 5 5.78 7.10 4.98
N ASP A 6 6.50 6.62 3.95
CA ASP A 6 5.86 6.07 2.75
C ASP A 6 5.17 4.73 3.05
N LEU A 7 5.73 3.92 3.96
CA LEU A 7 5.09 2.68 4.43
C LEU A 7 3.79 2.98 5.19
N VAL A 8 3.78 4.03 6.03
CA VAL A 8 2.59 4.48 6.75
C VAL A 8 1.54 5.01 5.78
N ARG A 9 1.97 5.77 4.76
CA ARG A 9 1.10 6.25 3.69
C ARG A 9 0.53 5.10 2.87
N LEU A 10 1.29 4.06 2.59
CA LEU A 10 0.83 2.88 1.85
C LEU A 10 -0.40 2.22 2.47
N ILE A 11 -0.45 2.17 3.81
CA ILE A 11 -1.53 1.55 4.58
C ILE A 11 -2.65 2.53 4.97
N SER A 12 -2.47 3.83 4.74
CA SER A 12 -3.44 4.88 5.12
C SER A 12 -4.07 5.57 3.92
N VAL A 13 -3.30 5.76 2.84
CA VAL A 13 -3.74 6.41 1.61
C VAL A 13 -4.62 5.44 0.85
N THR A 14 -5.79 5.94 0.47
CA THR A 14 -6.73 5.22 -0.38
C THR A 14 -6.57 5.67 -1.82
N MET A 15 -6.90 4.77 -2.75
CA MET A 15 -6.89 5.05 -4.16
C MET A 15 -7.93 6.14 -4.47
N PRO A 16 -7.53 7.28 -5.06
CA PRO A 16 -8.46 8.39 -5.29
C PRO A 16 -9.34 8.20 -6.54
N PHE A 17 -9.04 7.23 -7.40
CA PHE A 17 -9.75 6.98 -8.66
C PHE A 17 -9.67 5.52 -9.11
N GLY A 18 -10.42 5.20 -10.17
CA GLY A 18 -10.42 3.89 -10.82
C GLY A 18 -11.34 2.88 -10.13
N LYS A 19 -11.19 1.60 -10.50
CA LYS A 19 -12.07 0.52 -10.01
C LYS A 19 -12.00 0.30 -8.50
N PHE A 20 -10.84 0.61 -7.90
CA PHE A 20 -10.59 0.41 -6.47
C PHE A 20 -10.62 1.73 -5.67
N GLN A 21 -11.32 2.74 -6.18
CA GLN A 21 -11.46 4.01 -5.49
C GLN A 21 -11.96 3.81 -4.05
N GLY A 22 -11.33 4.49 -3.09
CA GLY A 22 -11.63 4.38 -1.66
C GLY A 22 -10.99 3.17 -0.96
N ARG A 23 -10.28 2.29 -1.69
CA ARG A 23 -9.51 1.19 -1.11
C ARG A 23 -8.08 1.61 -0.83
N VAL A 24 -7.51 1.16 0.28
CA VAL A 24 -6.10 1.42 0.65
C VAL A 24 -5.16 0.91 -0.44
N ILE A 25 -4.11 1.67 -0.77
CA ILE A 25 -3.15 1.32 -1.84
C ILE A 25 -2.53 -0.05 -1.58
N MET A 26 -2.14 -0.33 -0.34
CA MET A 26 -1.60 -1.65 0.01
C MET A 26 -2.62 -2.77 -0.22
N ASP A 27 -3.92 -2.54 -0.14
CA ASP A 27 -4.96 -3.58 -0.34
C ASP A 27 -5.35 -3.77 -1.82
N LEU A 28 -4.67 -3.07 -2.74
CA LEU A 28 -4.89 -3.24 -4.17
C LEU A 28 -4.35 -4.60 -4.66
N PRO A 29 -5.03 -5.25 -5.62
CA PRO A 29 -4.53 -6.49 -6.21
C PRO A 29 -3.21 -6.26 -6.97
N GLU A 30 -2.31 -7.23 -6.92
CA GLU A 30 -1.04 -7.20 -7.64
C GLU A 30 -1.24 -6.97 -9.15
N GLU A 31 -2.20 -7.66 -9.77
CA GLU A 31 -2.51 -7.52 -11.20
C GLU A 31 -2.87 -6.08 -11.58
N TYR A 32 -3.56 -5.36 -10.69
CA TYR A 32 -3.94 -3.97 -10.93
C TYR A 32 -2.72 -3.05 -10.88
N LEU A 33 -1.82 -3.29 -9.93
CA LEU A 33 -0.57 -2.55 -9.81
C LEU A 33 0.39 -2.87 -10.97
N LEU A 34 0.47 -4.13 -11.41
CA LEU A 34 1.23 -4.56 -12.60
C LEU A 34 0.71 -3.89 -13.87
N TRP A 35 -0.61 -3.82 -14.05
CA TRP A 35 -1.22 -3.11 -15.18
C TRP A 35 -0.78 -1.63 -15.20
N PHE A 36 -0.75 -0.97 -14.04
CA PHE A 36 -0.20 0.38 -13.92
C PHE A 36 1.30 0.45 -14.18
N ARG A 37 2.11 -0.54 -13.78
CA ARG A 37 3.54 -0.59 -14.11
C ARG A 37 3.78 -0.62 -15.62
N HIS A 38 2.94 -1.35 -16.36
CA HIS A 38 3.03 -1.41 -17.83
C HIS A 38 2.49 -0.16 -18.53
N LYS A 39 1.41 0.43 -17.99
CA LYS A 39 0.79 1.64 -18.55
C LYS A 39 1.54 2.93 -18.19
N GLY A 40 2.22 2.94 -17.05
CA GLY A 40 2.79 4.11 -16.39
C GLY A 40 2.01 4.46 -15.12
N PHE A 41 2.74 4.65 -14.02
CA PHE A 41 2.18 5.19 -12.78
C PHE A 41 1.87 6.68 -12.93
N PRO A 42 0.83 7.18 -12.24
CA PRO A 42 0.56 8.62 -12.20
C PRO A 42 1.73 9.37 -11.54
N ASP A 43 2.05 10.57 -12.02
CA ASP A 43 3.11 11.38 -11.41
C ASP A 43 2.80 11.80 -9.98
N GLY A 44 3.87 12.05 -9.21
CA GLY A 44 3.80 12.50 -7.82
C GLY A 44 3.74 11.37 -6.80
N GLU A 45 3.26 11.69 -5.61
CA GLU A 45 3.28 10.79 -4.45
C GLU A 45 2.46 9.51 -4.69
N LEU A 46 1.32 9.61 -5.37
CA LEU A 46 0.45 8.47 -5.62
C LEU A 46 1.15 7.38 -6.44
N GLY A 47 1.84 7.74 -7.52
CA GLY A 47 2.56 6.76 -8.33
C GLY A 47 3.74 6.15 -7.60
N GLN A 48 4.44 6.93 -6.76
CA GLN A 48 5.50 6.42 -5.91
C GLN A 48 4.97 5.38 -4.92
N LEU A 49 3.83 5.64 -4.28
CA LEU A 49 3.17 4.69 -3.38
C LEU A 49 2.69 3.44 -4.12
N MET A 50 2.13 3.57 -5.32
CA MET A 50 1.69 2.42 -6.11
C MET A 50 2.87 1.55 -6.57
N ALA A 51 3.99 2.16 -6.97
CA ALA A 51 5.22 1.45 -7.32
C ALA A 51 5.77 0.70 -6.10
N LEU A 52 5.83 1.36 -4.94
CA LEU A 52 6.28 0.76 -3.69
C LEU A 52 5.38 -0.41 -3.26
N ALA A 53 4.05 -0.26 -3.35
CA ALA A 53 3.11 -1.34 -3.06
C ALA A 53 3.37 -2.55 -3.95
N LEU A 54 3.61 -2.31 -5.25
CA LEU A 54 3.90 -3.38 -6.19
C LEU A 54 5.19 -4.12 -5.84
N GLU A 55 6.26 -3.39 -5.53
CA GLU A 55 7.53 -3.99 -5.13
C GLU A 55 7.37 -4.85 -3.87
N ILE A 56 6.65 -4.38 -2.86
CA ILE A 56 6.39 -5.14 -1.63
C ILE A 56 5.62 -6.42 -1.94
N ARG A 57 4.59 -6.35 -2.78
CA ARG A 57 3.78 -7.51 -3.18
C ARG A 57 4.58 -8.53 -3.98
N ILE A 58 5.32 -8.09 -5.01
CA ILE A 58 6.18 -8.95 -5.84
C ILE A 58 7.22 -9.69 -4.98
N ASN A 59 7.79 -9.01 -3.97
CA ASN A 59 8.77 -9.61 -3.08
C ASN A 59 8.14 -10.40 -1.92
N GLY A 60 6.80 -10.43 -1.79
CA GLY A 60 6.11 -11.09 -0.67
C GLY A 60 6.43 -10.45 0.69
N LEU A 61 6.84 -9.18 0.72
CA LEU A 61 7.27 -8.49 1.95
C LEU A 61 6.10 -7.86 2.72
N GLU A 62 4.88 -8.33 2.52
CA GLU A 62 3.67 -7.76 3.12
C GLU A 62 3.69 -7.91 4.65
N ASP A 63 4.31 -8.97 5.14
CA ASP A 63 4.45 -9.28 6.56
C ASP A 63 5.24 -8.20 7.32
N ILE A 64 6.13 -7.45 6.65
CA ILE A 64 6.88 -6.36 7.29
C ILE A 64 5.96 -5.19 7.65
N LEU A 65 4.80 -5.08 6.97
CA LEU A 65 3.80 -4.04 7.21
C LEU A 65 2.79 -4.44 8.29
N THR A 66 2.67 -5.73 8.61
CA THR A 66 1.81 -6.24 9.69
C THR A 66 2.03 -5.53 11.03
N PRO A 67 3.26 -5.37 11.55
CA PRO A 67 3.48 -4.63 12.81
C PRO A 67 3.14 -3.14 12.67
N LEU A 68 3.31 -2.54 11.50
CA LEU A 68 2.95 -1.13 11.26
C LEU A 68 1.43 -0.95 11.28
N ARG A 69 0.67 -1.84 10.65
CA ARG A 69 -0.80 -1.84 10.73
C ARG A 69 -1.31 -2.06 12.15
N ALA A 70 -0.68 -2.96 12.89
CA ALA A 70 -1.01 -3.20 14.29
C ALA A 70 -0.74 -1.96 15.18
N SER A 71 0.29 -1.17 14.87
CA SER A 71 0.57 0.07 15.60
C SER A 71 -0.40 1.22 15.30
N THR A 72 -1.04 1.20 14.12
CA THR A 72 -2.01 2.23 13.68
C THR A 72 -3.45 1.92 14.08
N GLN A 73 -3.78 0.66 14.37
CA GLN A 73 -5.07 0.34 14.98
C GLN A 73 -4.99 0.46 16.51
N PRO A 74 -5.96 1.10 17.18
CA PRO A 74 -6.06 0.98 18.62
C PRO A 74 -6.32 -0.48 18.93
N GLN A 75 -5.29 -1.12 19.47
CA GLN A 75 -5.27 -2.37 20.23
C GLN A 75 -6.61 -2.66 20.93
N THR A 76 -7.54 -3.21 20.15
CA THR A 76 -8.66 -4.05 20.54
C THR A 76 -8.36 -5.35 19.79
N THR A 77 -8.24 -6.51 20.39
CA THR A 77 -8.78 -7.03 21.64
C THR A 77 -7.88 -8.24 21.98
N ASN A 78 -7.34 -8.31 23.19
CA ASN A 78 -7.77 -9.24 24.25
C ASN A 78 -7.28 -10.69 24.07
N ARG A 79 -6.35 -11.06 24.96
CA ARG A 79 -6.12 -12.38 25.61
C ARG A 79 -6.82 -13.60 24.99
N HIS A 80 -6.03 -14.63 24.68
CA HIS A 80 -6.05 -15.90 25.42
C HIS A 80 -4.76 -16.69 25.24
#